data_AF-A0A7V2EL14-F1
#
_entry.id   AF-A0A7V2EL14-F1
#
_cell.length_a   1.000
_cell.length_b   1.000
_cell.length_c   1.000
_cell.angle_alpha   90.00
_cell.angle_beta   90.00
_cell.angle_gamma   90.00
#
_symmetry.space_group_name_H-M   'P 1'
#
loop_
_entity.id
_entity.type
_entity.pdbx_description
1 polymer ?
#
loop_
_entity_poly.entity_id
_entity_poly.type
_entity_poly.pdbx_seq_one_letter_code
_entity_poly.pdbx_strand_id
1 'polypeptide(L)'
;SAGMPAEQFAVFIQNHDQVGNRMLGERLSSLVSPEACKLAAGLMLASPCVPLLFMGEEYGEDKPFLYFVSHQDEDLIDAVRQGRKREFKAFGWDKDPPDPQSEETFKKSMPDFRKAESGRHKAMLDYFKTLIKLRKENPALAKLEKTSCQVWAEKGLPILCMIRRAERQSVLTVANLSNNKNNFTVPDKTGRLNLGLDSYDEKWNGPGSTVSKNLDPGEEIGLEPYQLLIFESKV
;
A
#
# COMPACT_ATOMS: atom_id res chain seq x y z
N SER A 1 22.04 -4.46 -5.89
CA SER A 1 21.31 -3.18 -5.75
C SER A 1 21.65 -2.39 -4.48
N ALA A 2 22.34 -2.96 -3.48
CA ALA A 2 22.56 -2.31 -2.17
C ALA A 2 23.16 -0.87 -2.26
N GLY A 3 24.13 -0.63 -3.14
CA GLY A 3 24.80 0.66 -3.31
C GLY A 3 24.10 1.70 -4.20
N MET A 4 22.95 1.38 -4.83
CA MET A 4 22.26 2.32 -5.71
C MET A 4 21.41 3.32 -4.89
N PRO A 5 21.31 4.61 -5.24
CA PRO A 5 20.45 5.59 -4.56
C PRO A 5 18.96 5.19 -4.49
N ALA A 6 18.22 5.63 -3.47
CA ALA A 6 16.80 5.27 -3.30
C ALA A 6 15.90 5.85 -4.41
N GLU A 7 16.25 7.04 -4.92
CA GLU A 7 15.56 7.71 -6.01
C GLU A 7 15.55 6.93 -7.34
N GLN A 8 16.43 5.94 -7.49
CA GLN A 8 16.49 5.07 -8.66
C GLN A 8 15.56 3.85 -8.56
N PHE A 9 14.81 3.72 -7.47
CA PHE A 9 13.85 2.65 -7.26
C PHE A 9 12.44 3.21 -7.25
N ALA A 10 11.63 2.78 -8.22
CA ALA A 10 10.18 2.90 -8.13
C ALA A 10 9.64 1.73 -7.30
N VAL A 11 8.86 2.04 -6.25
CA VAL A 11 8.15 1.05 -5.43
C VAL A 11 6.64 1.24 -5.60
N PHE A 12 5.91 0.13 -5.66
CA PHE A 12 4.48 0.14 -5.87
C PHE A 12 3.83 -1.06 -5.19
N ILE A 13 2.59 -0.89 -4.75
CA ILE A 13 1.73 -1.99 -4.31
C ILE A 13 0.76 -2.42 -5.42
N GLN A 14 0.51 -1.54 -6.40
CA GLN A 14 -0.19 -1.87 -7.63
C GLN A 14 0.43 -1.14 -8.81
N ASN A 15 0.37 -1.76 -9.98
CA ASN A 15 0.58 -1.14 -11.27
C ASN A 15 -0.29 -1.87 -12.31
N HIS A 16 -0.23 -1.46 -13.57
CA HIS A 16 -1.04 -2.07 -14.63
C HIS A 16 -0.77 -3.57 -14.82
N ASP A 17 0.47 -4.04 -14.63
CA ASP A 17 0.84 -5.44 -14.76
C ASP A 17 0.39 -6.29 -13.56
N GLN A 18 0.69 -5.84 -12.33
CA GLN A 18 0.37 -6.59 -11.10
C GLN A 18 -1.14 -6.74 -10.90
N VAL A 19 -1.93 -5.82 -11.47
CA VAL A 19 -3.39 -5.93 -11.53
C VAL A 19 -3.83 -6.66 -12.81
N GLY A 20 -3.43 -6.18 -14.00
CA GLY A 20 -3.95 -6.64 -15.30
C GLY A 20 -3.46 -8.00 -15.79
N ASN A 21 -2.38 -8.53 -15.22
CA ASN A 21 -1.93 -9.90 -15.50
C ASN A 21 -2.64 -10.93 -14.62
N ARG A 22 -3.47 -10.50 -13.65
CA ARG A 22 -4.41 -11.39 -12.97
C ARG A 22 -5.57 -11.72 -13.89
N MET A 23 -6.09 -12.95 -13.83
CA MET A 23 -7.18 -13.42 -14.70
C MET A 23 -8.41 -12.52 -14.66
N LEU A 24 -8.77 -12.02 -13.47
CA LEU A 24 -9.94 -11.16 -13.26
C LEU A 24 -9.56 -9.69 -13.01
N GLY A 25 -8.30 -9.31 -13.18
CA GLY A 25 -7.85 -7.92 -13.03
C GLY A 25 -8.10 -7.32 -11.64
N GLU A 26 -8.15 -8.15 -10.59
CA GLU A 26 -8.51 -7.73 -9.24
C GLU A 26 -7.47 -6.77 -8.67
N ARG A 27 -7.95 -5.66 -8.10
CA ARG A 27 -7.11 -4.71 -7.37
C ARG A 27 -6.85 -5.21 -5.96
N LEU A 28 -5.80 -4.69 -5.31
CA LEU A 28 -5.46 -5.03 -3.93
C LEU A 28 -6.66 -4.83 -2.97
N SER A 29 -7.42 -3.76 -3.16
CA SER A 29 -8.67 -3.42 -2.45
C SER A 29 -9.77 -4.48 -2.51
N SER A 30 -9.72 -5.37 -3.51
CA SER A 30 -10.65 -6.50 -3.67
C SER A 30 -10.08 -7.82 -3.14
N LEU A 31 -8.78 -7.86 -2.83
CA LEU A 31 -8.05 -9.08 -2.46
C LEU A 31 -7.77 -9.17 -0.96
N VAL A 32 -7.69 -8.05 -0.26
CA VAL A 32 -7.35 -7.99 1.16
C VAL A 32 -8.33 -7.09 1.94
N SER A 33 -8.24 -7.12 3.27
CA SER A 33 -9.06 -6.26 4.11
C SER A 33 -8.70 -4.77 3.93
N PRO A 34 -9.62 -3.85 4.25
CA PRO A 34 -9.33 -2.41 4.25
C PRO A 34 -8.10 -2.04 5.10
N GLU A 35 -7.89 -2.72 6.22
CA GLU A 35 -6.75 -2.52 7.13
C GLU A 35 -5.44 -2.92 6.43
N ALA A 36 -5.40 -4.08 5.78
CA ALA A 36 -4.24 -4.51 5.01
C ALA A 36 -3.93 -3.57 3.83
N CYS A 37 -4.95 -3.02 3.16
CA CYS A 37 -4.74 -1.98 2.15
C CYS A 37 -4.11 -0.71 2.72
N LYS A 38 -4.61 -0.21 3.86
CA LYS A 38 -4.05 0.97 4.53
C LYS A 38 -2.59 0.71 4.96
N LEU A 39 -2.30 -0.45 5.52
CA LEU A 39 -0.94 -0.85 5.88
C LEU A 39 -0.01 -0.87 4.67
N ALA A 40 -0.43 -1.50 3.56
CA ALA A 40 0.38 -1.56 2.34
C ALA A 40 0.69 -0.16 1.79
N ALA A 41 -0.32 0.73 1.74
CA ALA A 41 -0.16 2.12 1.32
C ALA A 41 0.80 2.89 2.26
N GLY A 42 0.65 2.71 3.57
CA GLY A 42 1.51 3.33 4.57
C GLY A 42 2.98 2.92 4.45
N LEU A 43 3.26 1.62 4.28
CA LEU A 43 4.63 1.12 4.08
C LEU A 43 5.25 1.67 2.79
N MET A 44 4.50 1.67 1.69
CA MET A 44 4.97 2.20 0.41
C MET A 44 5.27 3.70 0.50
N LEU A 45 4.38 4.49 1.11
CA LEU A 45 4.56 5.95 1.24
C LEU A 45 5.56 6.34 2.34
N ALA A 46 5.88 5.46 3.28
CA ALA A 46 6.93 5.69 4.27
C ALA A 46 8.33 5.25 3.76
N SER A 47 8.41 4.40 2.74
CA SER A 47 9.66 3.91 2.12
C SER A 47 10.56 5.05 1.60
N PRO A 48 11.90 4.93 1.65
CA PRO A 48 12.80 5.93 1.08
C PRO A 48 12.79 5.98 -0.46
N CYS A 49 12.13 5.05 -1.14
CA CYS A 49 12.10 4.97 -2.61
C CYS A 49 11.03 5.88 -3.23
N VAL A 50 11.00 5.98 -4.57
CA VAL A 50 9.96 6.74 -5.30
C VAL A 50 8.67 5.91 -5.36
N PRO A 51 7.55 6.36 -4.75
CA PRO A 51 6.29 5.64 -4.81
C PRO A 51 5.62 5.84 -6.18
N LEU A 52 5.08 4.77 -6.75
CA LEU A 52 4.19 4.78 -7.91
C LEU A 52 2.79 4.37 -7.46
N LEU A 53 1.79 5.18 -7.84
CA LEU A 53 0.37 4.89 -7.62
C LEU A 53 -0.26 4.47 -8.95
N PHE A 54 -1.10 3.44 -8.90
CA PHE A 54 -1.96 3.09 -10.02
C PHE A 54 -3.31 3.79 -9.91
N MET A 55 -3.84 4.30 -11.01
CA MET A 55 -5.06 5.12 -11.00
C MET A 55 -6.21 4.45 -10.23
N GLY A 56 -6.78 5.16 -9.26
CA GLY A 56 -7.86 4.70 -8.41
C GLY A 56 -7.44 3.95 -7.15
N GLU A 57 -6.15 3.61 -6.99
CA GLU A 57 -5.61 3.06 -5.75
C GLU A 57 -5.89 3.98 -4.55
N GLU A 58 -5.78 5.29 -4.75
CA GLU A 58 -5.84 6.30 -3.70
C GLU A 58 -7.20 6.37 -3.01
N TYR A 59 -8.29 5.97 -3.66
CA TYR A 59 -9.62 5.86 -3.06
C TYR A 59 -10.09 4.40 -2.94
N GLY A 60 -9.21 3.44 -3.17
CA GLY A 60 -9.53 2.01 -3.12
C GLY A 60 -10.58 1.59 -4.16
N GLU A 61 -10.39 2.01 -5.42
CA GLU A 61 -11.19 1.52 -6.56
C GLU A 61 -11.29 -0.01 -6.52
N ASP A 62 -12.47 -0.55 -6.78
CA ASP A 62 -12.76 -1.99 -6.79
C ASP A 62 -13.18 -2.50 -8.17
N LYS A 63 -13.35 -1.62 -9.16
CA LYS A 63 -13.40 -2.03 -10.56
C LYS A 63 -12.06 -2.65 -10.97
N PRO A 64 -12.06 -3.78 -11.68
CA PRO A 64 -10.84 -4.44 -12.10
C PRO A 64 -10.07 -3.56 -13.09
N PHE A 65 -8.83 -3.94 -13.38
CA PHE A 65 -8.13 -3.47 -14.57
C PHE A 65 -7.78 -4.70 -15.40
N LEU A 66 -8.53 -4.92 -16.47
CA LEU A 66 -8.40 -6.09 -17.33
C LEU A 66 -7.45 -5.80 -18.49
N TYR A 67 -6.86 -6.84 -19.08
CA TYR A 67 -6.19 -6.74 -20.37
C TYR A 67 -7.24 -6.63 -21.48
N PHE A 68 -7.19 -5.55 -22.26
CA PHE A 68 -8.06 -5.32 -23.40
C PHE A 68 -7.26 -4.84 -24.61
N VAL A 69 -7.76 -5.16 -25.80
CA VAL A 69 -7.17 -4.80 -27.09
C VAL A 69 -8.27 -4.33 -28.05
N SER A 70 -7.88 -3.69 -29.15
CA SER A 70 -8.78 -3.31 -30.24
C SER A 70 -8.05 -3.49 -31.55
N HIS A 71 -7.92 -4.75 -31.99
CA HIS A 71 -7.33 -5.12 -33.27
C HIS A 71 -8.40 -5.20 -34.36
N GLN A 72 -7.99 -5.06 -35.63
CA GLN A 72 -8.89 -5.21 -36.79
C GLN A 72 -8.71 -6.57 -37.49
N ASP A 73 -7.54 -7.20 -37.32
CA ASP A 73 -7.19 -8.49 -37.92
C ASP A 73 -7.78 -9.63 -37.07
N GLU A 74 -8.67 -10.43 -37.65
CA GLU A 74 -9.35 -11.54 -36.99
C GLU A 74 -8.37 -12.63 -36.52
N ASP A 75 -7.34 -12.94 -37.31
CA ASP A 75 -6.33 -13.93 -36.94
C ASP A 75 -5.52 -13.46 -35.73
N LEU A 76 -5.22 -12.16 -35.67
CA LEU A 76 -4.55 -11.57 -34.51
C LEU A 76 -5.45 -11.58 -33.27
N ILE A 77 -6.74 -11.26 -33.42
CA ILE A 77 -7.71 -11.31 -32.31
C ILE A 77 -7.79 -12.72 -31.73
N ASP A 78 -7.92 -13.73 -32.59
CA ASP A 78 -8.01 -15.12 -32.16
C ASP A 78 -6.69 -15.61 -31.57
N ALA A 79 -5.55 -15.21 -32.13
CA ALA A 79 -4.25 -15.49 -31.55
C ALA A 79 -4.10 -14.92 -30.13
N VAL A 80 -4.56 -13.69 -29.89
CA VAL A 80 -4.55 -13.05 -28.56
C VAL A 80 -5.45 -13.80 -27.58
N ARG A 81 -6.68 -14.14 -27.98
CA ARG A 81 -7.63 -14.91 -27.16
C ARG A 81 -7.04 -16.26 -26.75
N GLN A 82 -6.48 -17.01 -27.70
CA GLN A 82 -5.87 -18.31 -27.44
C GLN A 82 -4.57 -18.19 -26.63
N GLY A 83 -3.80 -17.13 -26.84
CA GLY A 83 -2.65 -16.77 -26.02
C GLY A 83 -3.01 -16.65 -24.54
N ARG A 84 -4.01 -15.81 -24.22
CA ARG A 84 -4.48 -15.60 -22.84
C ARG A 84 -5.08 -16.84 -22.22
N LYS A 85 -5.89 -17.61 -22.97
CA LYS A 85 -6.42 -18.90 -22.48
C LYS A 85 -5.31 -19.87 -22.08
N ARG A 86 -4.24 -19.98 -22.89
CA ARG A 86 -3.09 -20.85 -22.58
C ARG A 86 -2.31 -20.37 -21.36
N GLU A 87 -2.08 -19.06 -21.26
CA GLU A 87 -1.39 -18.44 -20.12
C GLU A 87 -2.11 -18.77 -18.80
N PHE A 88 -3.42 -18.52 -18.71
CA PHE A 88 -4.17 -18.75 -17.47
C PHE A 88 -4.37 -20.23 -17.12
N LYS A 89 -4.50 -21.10 -18.13
CA LYS A 89 -4.52 -22.55 -17.90
C LYS A 89 -3.21 -23.05 -17.26
N ALA A 90 -2.06 -22.47 -17.64
CA ALA A 90 -0.78 -22.79 -17.02
C ALA A 90 -0.69 -22.37 -15.55
N PHE A 91 -1.48 -21.37 -15.14
CA PHE A 91 -1.59 -20.91 -13.75
C PHE A 91 -2.70 -21.63 -12.94
N GLY A 92 -3.32 -22.68 -13.49
CA GLY A 92 -4.29 -23.52 -12.77
C GLY A 92 -5.69 -22.92 -12.62
N TRP A 93 -6.07 -21.98 -13.48
CA TRP A 93 -7.41 -21.40 -13.46
C TRP A 93 -8.38 -22.18 -14.36
N ASP A 94 -9.52 -22.61 -13.79
CA ASP A 94 -10.54 -23.42 -14.49
C ASP A 94 -11.61 -22.60 -15.23
N LYS A 95 -11.48 -21.27 -15.27
CA LYS A 95 -12.44 -20.38 -15.93
C LYS A 95 -11.83 -19.74 -17.17
N ASP A 96 -12.65 -19.52 -18.17
CA ASP A 96 -12.26 -18.73 -19.33
C ASP A 96 -11.99 -17.26 -18.92
N PRO A 97 -10.88 -16.66 -19.36
CA PRO A 97 -10.60 -15.25 -19.10
C PRO A 97 -11.62 -14.36 -19.84
N PRO A 98 -11.87 -13.12 -19.36
CA PRO A 98 -12.62 -12.13 -20.11
C PRO A 98 -12.06 -11.94 -21.52
N ASP A 99 -12.93 -11.80 -22.52
CA ASP A 99 -12.50 -11.58 -23.91
C ASP A 99 -11.79 -10.23 -24.03
N PRO A 100 -10.50 -10.19 -24.36
CA PRO A 100 -9.75 -8.93 -24.42
C PRO A 100 -10.20 -8.02 -25.56
N GLN A 101 -10.84 -8.55 -26.61
CA GLN A 101 -11.36 -7.73 -27.72
C GLN A 101 -12.76 -7.15 -27.43
N SER A 102 -13.44 -7.62 -26.38
CA SER A 102 -14.77 -7.12 -26.02
C SER A 102 -14.71 -5.69 -25.48
N GLU A 103 -15.55 -4.80 -26.01
CA GLU A 103 -15.70 -3.43 -25.51
C GLU A 103 -16.09 -3.40 -24.02
N GLU A 104 -16.80 -4.43 -23.55
CA GLU A 104 -17.19 -4.55 -22.14
C GLU A 104 -15.96 -4.70 -21.22
N THR A 105 -14.90 -5.38 -21.67
CA THR A 105 -13.64 -5.55 -20.93
C THR A 105 -12.96 -4.21 -20.69
N PHE A 106 -12.96 -3.34 -21.71
CA PHE A 106 -12.50 -1.95 -21.57
C PHE A 106 -13.40 -1.15 -20.61
N LYS A 107 -14.72 -1.17 -20.81
CA LYS A 107 -15.69 -0.42 -19.98
C LYS A 107 -15.63 -0.82 -18.50
N LYS A 108 -15.43 -2.11 -18.20
CA LYS A 108 -15.24 -2.62 -16.84
C LYS A 108 -13.97 -2.10 -16.18
N SER A 109 -12.95 -1.76 -16.97
CA SER A 109 -11.66 -1.25 -16.50
C SER A 109 -11.61 0.26 -16.27
N MET A 110 -12.69 0.98 -16.59
CA MET A 110 -12.78 2.43 -16.40
C MET A 110 -13.04 2.79 -14.93
N PRO A 111 -12.14 3.53 -14.25
CA PRO A 111 -12.34 3.95 -12.87
C PRO A 111 -13.62 4.80 -12.70
N ASP A 112 -14.31 4.67 -11.56
CA ASP A 112 -15.44 5.52 -11.18
C ASP A 112 -15.01 6.52 -10.10
N PHE A 113 -14.50 7.67 -10.56
CA PHE A 113 -13.99 8.73 -9.69
C PHE A 113 -15.01 9.29 -8.70
N ARG A 114 -16.32 9.17 -8.98
CA ARG A 114 -17.39 9.64 -8.07
C ARG A 114 -17.39 8.87 -6.75
N LYS A 115 -16.87 7.63 -6.73
CA LYS A 115 -16.71 6.86 -5.48
C LYS A 115 -15.86 7.61 -4.46
N ALA A 116 -14.84 8.34 -4.92
CA ALA A 116 -13.91 9.06 -4.05
C ALA A 116 -14.56 10.21 -3.24
N GLU A 117 -15.83 10.54 -3.51
CA GLU A 117 -16.57 11.63 -2.86
C GLU A 117 -17.29 11.20 -1.57
N SER A 118 -17.47 9.89 -1.32
CA SER A 118 -18.22 9.43 -0.14
C SER A 118 -17.74 8.10 0.46
N GLY A 119 -18.21 7.82 1.68
CA GLY A 119 -18.02 6.57 2.39
C GLY A 119 -16.56 6.14 2.54
N ARG A 120 -16.32 4.82 2.47
CA ARG A 120 -14.99 4.21 2.64
C ARG A 120 -13.95 4.70 1.61
N HIS A 121 -14.39 5.04 0.40
CA HIS A 121 -13.51 5.47 -0.68
C HIS A 121 -12.98 6.88 -0.43
N LYS A 122 -13.83 7.79 0.02
CA LYS A 122 -13.41 9.11 0.49
C LYS A 122 -12.45 9.01 1.68
N ALA A 123 -12.73 8.13 2.64
CA ALA A 123 -11.86 7.92 3.80
C ALA A 123 -10.47 7.42 3.37
N MET A 124 -10.39 6.51 2.40
CA MET A 124 -9.12 6.05 1.82
C MET A 124 -8.39 7.18 1.08
N LEU A 125 -9.11 8.02 0.31
CA LEU A 125 -8.52 9.18 -0.36
C LEU A 125 -7.91 10.16 0.65
N ASP A 126 -8.62 10.45 1.73
CA ASP A 126 -8.14 11.36 2.78
C ASP A 126 -6.95 10.73 3.54
N TYR A 127 -6.91 9.40 3.70
CA TYR A 127 -5.77 8.65 4.23
C TYR A 127 -4.53 8.79 3.35
N PHE A 128 -4.65 8.56 2.03
CA PHE A 128 -3.55 8.75 1.08
C PHE A 128 -3.07 10.20 1.03
N LYS A 129 -3.99 11.18 1.00
CA LYS A 129 -3.63 12.60 1.05
C LYS A 129 -2.83 12.93 2.31
N THR A 130 -3.22 12.36 3.45
CA THR A 130 -2.52 12.56 4.73
C THR A 130 -1.11 11.96 4.71
N LEU A 131 -0.96 10.73 4.21
CA LEU A 131 0.35 10.10 4.06
C LEU A 131 1.27 10.87 3.09
N ILE A 132 0.73 11.33 1.95
CA ILE A 132 1.48 12.14 0.98
C ILE A 132 1.89 13.48 1.59
N LYS A 133 0.99 14.13 2.33
CA LYS A 133 1.29 15.37 3.05
C LYS A 133 2.40 15.15 4.06
N LEU A 134 2.27 14.13 4.91
CA LEU A 134 3.29 13.75 5.90
C LEU A 134 4.65 13.48 5.23
N ARG A 135 4.66 12.74 4.11
CA ARG A 135 5.87 12.47 3.34
C ARG A 135 6.54 13.73 2.82
N LYS A 136 5.76 14.72 2.36
CA LYS A 136 6.28 15.98 1.80
C LYS A 136 6.77 16.94 2.87
N GLU A 137 6.07 17.01 4.00
CA GLU A 137 6.31 18.01 5.05
C GLU A 137 7.34 17.55 6.09
N ASN A 138 7.56 16.25 6.24
CA ASN A 138 8.56 15.72 7.18
C ASN A 138 9.90 15.45 6.48
N PRO A 139 10.98 16.23 6.76
CA PRO A 139 12.32 16.01 6.23
C PRO A 139 12.83 14.56 6.22
N ALA A 140 12.52 13.76 7.25
CA ALA A 140 12.96 12.37 7.32
C ALA A 140 12.26 11.47 6.29
N LEU A 141 11.04 11.82 5.89
CA LEU A 141 10.29 11.11 4.85
C LEU A 141 10.53 11.66 3.45
N ALA A 142 10.75 12.97 3.32
CA ALA A 142 10.93 13.65 2.03
C ALA A 142 12.23 13.26 1.32
N LYS A 143 13.32 13.00 2.06
CA LYS A 143 14.64 12.67 1.49
C LYS A 143 14.72 11.22 1.02
N LEU A 144 14.93 10.98 -0.27
CA LEU A 144 15.00 9.64 -0.86
C LEU A 144 16.36 8.96 -0.60
N GLU A 145 16.63 8.65 0.67
CA GLU A 145 17.94 8.17 1.11
C GLU A 145 17.83 6.87 1.93
N LYS A 146 18.66 5.88 1.59
CA LYS A 146 18.68 4.57 2.28
C LYS A 146 19.62 4.51 3.48
N THR A 147 20.70 5.30 3.48
CA THR A 147 21.72 5.30 4.56
C THR A 147 21.15 5.78 5.89
N SER A 148 20.14 6.65 5.83
CA SER A 148 19.41 7.18 6.98
C SER A 148 18.11 6.42 7.29
N CYS A 149 17.90 5.27 6.65
CA CYS A 149 16.79 4.37 6.86
C CYS A 149 17.29 3.06 7.48
N GLN A 150 16.69 2.65 8.59
CA GLN A 150 16.91 1.34 9.20
C GLN A 150 15.60 0.58 9.23
N VAL A 151 15.64 -0.69 8.85
CA VAL A 151 14.47 -1.58 8.81
C VAL A 151 14.82 -2.84 9.57
N TRP A 152 13.91 -3.30 10.43
CA TRP A 152 14.06 -4.56 11.16
C TRP A 152 12.70 -5.21 11.37
N ALA A 153 12.70 -6.53 11.55
CA ALA A 153 11.53 -7.26 12.03
C ALA A 153 11.72 -7.56 13.52
N GLU A 154 10.66 -7.45 14.30
CA GLU A 154 10.70 -7.82 15.71
C GLU A 154 10.89 -9.33 15.86
N LYS A 155 11.79 -9.74 16.77
CA LYS A 155 12.22 -11.13 16.87
C LYS A 155 11.03 -12.01 17.29
N GLY A 156 10.65 -12.93 16.43
CA GLY A 156 9.55 -13.88 16.69
C GLY A 156 8.15 -13.29 16.55
N LEU A 157 8.03 -12.04 16.09
CA LEU A 157 6.76 -11.37 15.88
C LEU A 157 6.62 -10.95 14.41
N PRO A 158 5.41 -11.00 13.84
CA PRO A 158 5.15 -10.54 12.48
C PRO A 158 5.05 -9.00 12.41
N ILE A 159 5.95 -8.29 13.09
CA ILE A 159 5.98 -6.82 13.14
C ILE A 159 7.20 -6.34 12.36
N LEU A 160 6.95 -5.44 11.40
CA LEU A 160 7.98 -4.73 10.66
C LEU A 160 8.13 -3.31 11.20
N CYS A 161 9.35 -2.91 11.48
CA CYS A 161 9.70 -1.57 11.91
C CYS A 161 10.62 -0.92 10.90
N MET A 162 10.40 0.37 10.66
CA MET A 162 11.25 1.20 9.81
C MET A 162 11.43 2.55 10.48
N ILE A 163 12.68 2.96 10.69
CA ILE A 163 12.99 4.30 11.17
C ILE A 163 13.78 5.06 10.11
N ARG A 164 13.31 6.27 9.80
CA ARG A 164 13.98 7.21 8.91
C ARG A 164 14.39 8.45 9.69
N ARG A 165 15.57 8.98 9.42
CA ARG A 165 16.13 10.13 10.12
C ARG A 165 16.61 11.19 9.14
N ALA A 166 16.31 12.45 9.39
CA ALA A 166 16.94 13.55 8.70
C ALA A 166 16.94 14.77 9.60
N GLU A 167 18.04 15.52 9.57
CA GLU A 167 18.20 16.73 10.38
C GLU A 167 17.95 16.42 11.86
N ARG A 168 16.99 17.10 12.51
CA ARG A 168 16.58 16.90 13.91
C ARG A 168 15.23 16.17 14.02
N GLN A 169 14.89 15.36 13.03
CA GLN A 169 13.64 14.62 12.98
C GLN A 169 13.89 13.13 12.73
N SER A 170 13.08 12.31 13.39
CA SER A 170 12.96 10.89 13.05
C SER A 170 11.50 10.48 12.92
N VAL A 171 11.27 9.52 12.03
CA VAL A 171 9.96 8.92 11.80
C VAL A 171 10.08 7.42 11.97
N LEU A 172 9.35 6.87 12.94
CA LEU A 172 9.22 5.44 13.16
C LEU A 172 7.90 4.95 12.59
N THR A 173 7.96 4.06 11.62
CA THR A 173 6.82 3.30 11.10
C THR A 173 6.83 1.91 11.72
N VAL A 174 5.71 1.48 12.28
CA VAL A 174 5.51 0.15 12.88
C VAL A 174 4.30 -0.50 12.22
N ALA A 175 4.45 -1.71 11.70
CA ALA A 175 3.41 -2.41 10.96
C ALA A 175 3.26 -3.85 11.47
N ASN A 176 2.08 -4.20 11.98
CA ASN A 176 1.73 -5.58 12.28
C ASN A 176 1.27 -6.27 10.99
N LEU A 177 2.06 -7.19 10.46
CA LEU A 177 1.82 -7.87 9.18
C LEU A 177 0.89 -9.09 9.30
N SER A 178 0.35 -9.37 10.50
CA SER A 178 -0.49 -10.54 10.75
C SER A 178 -1.95 -10.19 10.97
N ASN A 179 -2.79 -11.23 10.91
CA ASN A 179 -4.20 -11.18 11.28
C ASN A 179 -4.45 -11.31 12.79
N ASN A 180 -3.40 -11.34 13.62
CA ASN A 180 -3.49 -11.43 15.07
C ASN A 180 -3.03 -10.13 15.72
N LYS A 181 -3.58 -9.82 16.90
CA LYS A 181 -3.04 -8.74 17.74
C LYS A 181 -1.67 -9.16 18.28
N ASN A 182 -0.71 -8.25 18.23
CA ASN A 182 0.63 -8.45 18.80
C ASN A 182 1.00 -7.28 19.71
N ASN A 183 1.88 -7.51 20.66
CA ASN A 183 2.44 -6.42 21.46
C ASN A 183 3.76 -5.94 20.87
N PHE A 184 4.01 -4.65 20.99
CA PHE A 184 5.22 -3.98 20.54
C PHE A 184 5.78 -3.11 21.66
N THR A 185 7.07 -3.24 21.91
CA THR A 185 7.78 -2.38 22.87
C THR A 185 8.52 -1.29 22.12
N VAL A 186 8.32 -0.03 22.54
CA VAL A 186 9.00 1.12 21.95
C VAL A 186 10.51 1.01 22.16
N PRO A 187 11.36 1.09 21.11
CA PRO A 187 12.80 0.93 21.28
C PRO A 187 13.45 2.04 22.11
N ASP A 188 14.40 1.71 22.98
CA ASP A 188 15.04 2.64 23.94
C ASP A 188 15.63 3.92 23.31
N LYS A 189 16.07 3.86 22.05
CA LYS A 189 16.82 4.93 21.35
C LYS A 189 15.97 5.76 20.38
N THR A 190 14.65 5.80 20.56
CA THR A 190 13.76 6.63 19.72
C THR A 190 13.54 8.06 20.23
N GLY A 191 13.84 8.29 21.51
CA GLY A 191 13.31 9.45 22.23
C GLY A 191 11.79 9.36 22.38
N ARG A 192 11.16 10.44 22.85
CA ARG A 192 9.70 10.52 22.97
C ARG A 192 9.05 10.57 21.59
N LEU A 193 8.16 9.61 21.34
CA LEU A 193 7.41 9.46 20.10
C LEU A 193 6.06 10.17 20.19
N ASN A 194 5.69 10.88 19.12
CA ASN A 194 4.39 11.51 18.96
C ASN A 194 3.66 10.79 17.81
N LEU A 195 2.42 10.36 18.03
CA LEU A 195 1.64 9.67 17.02
C LEU A 195 1.24 10.65 15.90
N GLY A 196 1.83 10.47 14.72
CA GLY A 196 1.52 11.25 13.52
C GLY A 196 0.37 10.63 12.72
N LEU A 197 0.29 9.30 12.67
CA LEU A 197 -0.78 8.58 11.99
C LEU A 197 -1.02 7.19 12.62
N ASP A 198 -2.30 6.85 12.76
CA ASP A 198 -2.77 5.49 13.01
C ASP A 198 -3.74 5.09 11.89
N SER A 199 -3.45 3.98 11.22
CA SER A 199 -4.33 3.41 10.18
C SER A 199 -5.69 2.91 10.69
N TYR A 200 -5.83 2.67 12.00
CA TYR A 200 -7.07 2.22 12.64
C TYR A 200 -8.01 3.37 13.04
N ASP A 201 -7.58 4.63 12.94
CA ASP A 201 -8.38 5.81 13.30
C ASP A 201 -9.74 5.83 12.56
N GLU A 202 -10.81 6.16 13.29
CA GLU A 202 -12.19 6.19 12.79
C GLU A 202 -12.35 7.14 11.60
N LYS A 203 -11.55 8.21 11.52
CA LYS A 203 -11.59 9.14 10.37
C LYS A 203 -11.20 8.48 9.05
N TRP A 204 -10.48 7.36 9.09
CA TRP A 204 -10.14 6.53 7.93
C TRP A 204 -11.12 5.36 7.75
N ASN A 205 -12.30 5.44 8.36
CA ASN A 205 -13.27 4.35 8.44
C ASN A 205 -12.65 3.07 9.05
N GLY A 206 -11.75 3.26 10.04
CA GLY A 206 -11.16 2.18 10.83
C GLY A 206 -11.93 1.88 12.12
N PRO A 207 -11.58 0.79 12.84
CA PRO A 207 -12.29 0.37 14.06
C PRO A 207 -12.09 1.26 15.30
N GLY A 208 -11.16 2.23 15.25
CA GLY A 208 -10.80 3.10 16.37
C GLY A 208 -9.38 2.84 16.88
N SER A 209 -8.66 3.93 17.17
CA SER A 209 -7.31 3.86 17.73
C SER A 209 -7.35 3.68 19.24
N THR A 210 -6.56 2.73 19.76
CA THR A 210 -6.33 2.55 21.20
C THR A 210 -4.93 3.00 21.63
N VAL A 211 -4.15 3.57 20.72
CA VAL A 211 -2.75 3.92 20.97
C VAL A 211 -2.65 5.34 21.51
N SER A 212 -1.83 5.52 22.55
CA SER A 212 -1.58 6.85 23.12
C SER A 212 -0.95 7.80 22.09
N LYS A 213 -1.28 9.09 22.18
CA LYS A 213 -0.69 10.13 21.32
C LYS A 213 0.80 10.32 21.55
N ASN A 214 1.29 9.99 22.75
CA ASN A 214 2.69 10.10 23.10
C ASN A 214 3.13 8.78 23.73
N LEU A 215 4.30 8.31 23.34
CA LEU A 215 4.93 7.13 23.91
C LEU A 215 6.38 7.43 24.27
N ASP A 216 6.77 7.02 25.46
CA ASP A 216 8.14 7.03 25.92
C ASP A 216 8.84 5.70 25.58
N PRO A 217 10.18 5.71 25.48
CA PRO A 217 10.93 4.48 25.23
C PRO A 217 10.66 3.41 26.30
N GLY A 218 10.56 2.15 25.88
CA GLY A 218 10.26 1.01 26.76
C GLY A 218 8.77 0.78 27.03
N GLU A 219 7.87 1.69 26.64
CA GLU A 219 6.42 1.45 26.74
C GLU A 219 5.99 0.31 25.82
N GLU A 220 5.09 -0.55 26.30
CA GLU A 220 4.48 -1.62 25.52
C GLU A 220 3.08 -1.19 25.04
N ILE A 221 2.84 -1.36 23.74
CA ILE A 221 1.55 -1.07 23.10
C ILE A 221 1.03 -2.31 22.38
N GLY A 222 -0.31 -2.45 22.33
CA GLY A 222 -0.95 -3.43 21.48
C GLY A 222 -1.08 -2.91 20.04
N LEU A 223 -0.72 -3.75 19.07
CA LEU A 223 -0.92 -3.53 17.65
C LEU A 223 -2.01 -4.47 17.14
N GLU A 224 -3.09 -3.89 16.63
CA GLU A 224 -4.21 -4.61 16.03
C GLU A 224 -3.80 -5.29 14.70
N PRO A 225 -4.58 -6.30 14.22
CA PRO A 225 -4.32 -6.97 12.95
C PRO A 225 -4.13 -6.01 11.78
N TYR A 226 -3.05 -6.13 11.02
CA TYR A 226 -2.78 -5.22 9.89
C TYR A 226 -2.75 -3.73 10.25
N GLN A 227 -2.51 -3.38 11.51
CA GLN A 227 -2.37 -1.99 11.92
C GLN A 227 -0.97 -1.45 11.54
N LEU A 228 -0.98 -0.27 10.93
CA LEU A 228 0.21 0.56 10.72
C LEU A 228 0.12 1.84 11.55
N LEU A 229 1.21 2.12 12.26
CA LEU A 229 1.44 3.34 13.03
C LEU A 229 2.63 4.10 12.45
N ILE A 230 2.53 5.43 12.44
CA ILE A 230 3.65 6.34 12.14
C ILE A 230 3.80 7.31 13.29
N PHE A 231 4.98 7.29 13.89
CA PHE A 231 5.37 8.20 14.96
C PHE A 231 6.45 9.17 14.48
N GLU A 232 6.38 10.39 14.98
CA GLU A 232 7.38 11.44 14.77
C GLU A 232 8.09 11.76 16.09
N SER A 233 9.41 11.90 16.05
CA SER A 233 10.17 12.45 17.18
C SER A 233 11.16 13.51 16.72
N LYS A 234 11.46 14.44 17.63
CA LYS A 234 12.56 15.39 17.46
C LYS A 234 13.80 14.79 18.13
N VAL A 235 14.86 14.64 17.35
CA VAL A 235 16.17 14.12 17.79
C VAL A 235 17.12 15.27 18.00
#